data_AF-A0ABC8ZGB0-F1
#
_entry.id   AF-A0ABC8ZGB0-F1
#
_cell.length_a   1.000
_cell.length_b   1.000
_cell.length_c   1.000
_cell.angle_alpha   90.00
_cell.angle_beta   90.00
_cell.angle_gamma   90.00
#
_symmetry.space_group_name_H-M   'P 1'
#
loop_
_entity.id
_entity.type
_entity.pdbx_description
1 polymer ?
#
loop_
_entity_poly.entity_id
_entity_poly.type
_entity_poly.pdbx_seq_one_letter_code
_entity_poly.pdbx_strand_id
1 'polypeptide(L)'
;MERDQAAAAVMAPEKLKLFVGVLALQFLLAGFHIVTRAALNMGISKIVFIVYRNIISLALLAPFAYFLEKKDRPPLTFSLLVEFFLLALCGITANQGFYLLGLYHLSPTYASAIQNTVPAITFAMAAVLRLEQVDLGKRHGVAKVVGTVVSIGGATVITLYKGLPLFHQNLTIRSLLTLSSSSPILNWTLGCVFILGHCLSWSGWMVLQVPVLKRYPARLSVLSLTCIFGLLQFLVIAVLTEEDLSRWKVHSGGELLTILYAGLVASGVAFALQIWCIDRGGPLFTAVFQPVQTVAVAVMAAAILGDQLYTGGIIGAVLIVIGLYFVLWGKSSEKKAASRNDQQQDQLEQGGGGGDMTRHLLGGDDGGASAKDEEATPAIDLMA
;
A
#
# COMPACT_ATOMS: atom_id res chain seq x y z
N MET A 1 -1.61 -2.68 -35.91
CA MET A 1 -0.32 -3.42 -35.80
C MET A 1 0.81 -2.56 -35.26
N GLU A 2 1.29 -1.50 -35.94
CA GLU A 2 2.34 -0.61 -35.38
C GLU A 2 1.89 0.21 -34.16
N ARG A 3 0.63 0.69 -34.14
CA ARG A 3 0.05 1.35 -32.95
C ARG A 3 -0.08 0.41 -31.75
N ASP A 4 -0.43 -0.86 -31.98
CA ASP A 4 -0.53 -1.86 -30.91
C ASP A 4 0.85 -2.30 -30.41
N GLN A 5 1.85 -2.36 -31.30
CA GLN A 5 3.24 -2.63 -30.94
C GLN A 5 3.89 -1.46 -30.20
N ALA A 6 3.61 -0.21 -30.59
CA ALA A 6 4.07 0.98 -29.89
C ALA A 6 3.42 1.11 -28.50
N ALA A 7 2.10 0.86 -28.39
CA ALA A 7 1.42 0.80 -27.10
C ALA A 7 1.97 -0.33 -26.21
N ALA A 8 2.21 -1.52 -26.76
CA ALA A 8 2.81 -2.63 -26.03
C ALA A 8 4.27 -2.35 -25.57
N ALA A 9 5.07 -1.67 -26.41
CA ALA A 9 6.44 -1.28 -26.12
C ALA A 9 6.54 -0.18 -25.05
N VAL A 10 5.57 0.74 -24.98
CA VAL A 10 5.47 1.77 -23.93
C VAL A 10 4.83 1.22 -22.63
N MET A 11 3.99 0.19 -22.72
CA MET A 11 3.37 -0.46 -21.55
C MET A 11 4.28 -1.43 -20.77
N ALA A 12 5.29 -2.01 -21.42
CA ALA A 12 6.28 -2.87 -20.76
C ALA A 12 7.13 -2.13 -19.69
N PRO A 13 7.68 -0.92 -19.95
CA PRO A 13 8.48 -0.19 -18.97
C PRO A 13 7.66 0.29 -17.77
N GLU A 14 6.39 0.69 -17.92
CA GLU A 14 5.55 1.12 -16.79
C GLU A 14 5.22 -0.03 -15.82
N LYS A 15 4.93 -1.23 -16.34
CA LYS A 15 4.71 -2.41 -15.48
C LYS A 15 5.97 -2.80 -14.73
N LEU A 16 7.13 -2.71 -15.39
CA LEU A 16 8.42 -2.97 -14.75
C LEU A 16 8.72 -1.94 -13.66
N LYS A 17 8.51 -0.64 -13.93
CA LYS A 17 8.68 0.43 -12.93
C LYS A 17 7.80 0.19 -11.70
N LEU A 18 6.53 -0.15 -11.90
CA LEU A 18 5.62 -0.44 -10.78
C LEU A 18 6.08 -1.66 -9.97
N PHE A 19 6.53 -2.72 -10.64
CA PHE A 19 7.05 -3.92 -9.98
C PHE A 19 8.32 -3.61 -9.17
N VAL A 20 9.30 -2.94 -9.77
CA VAL A 20 10.53 -2.52 -9.11
C VAL A 20 10.23 -1.57 -7.95
N GLY A 21 9.28 -0.64 -8.12
CA GLY A 21 8.85 0.28 -7.07
C GLY A 21 8.26 -0.45 -5.86
N VAL A 22 7.39 -1.45 -6.07
CA VAL A 22 6.84 -2.23 -4.96
C VAL A 22 7.93 -3.09 -4.31
N LEU A 23 8.84 -3.70 -5.06
CA LEU A 23 9.96 -4.44 -4.46
C LEU A 23 10.84 -3.53 -3.60
N ALA A 24 11.24 -2.37 -4.12
CA ALA A 24 12.01 -1.38 -3.38
C ALA A 24 11.28 -0.96 -2.10
N LEU A 25 9.97 -0.68 -2.17
CA LEU A 25 9.13 -0.41 -1.01
C LEU A 25 9.24 -1.51 0.06
N GLN A 26 9.07 -2.78 -0.33
CA GLN A 26 9.16 -3.91 0.62
C GLN A 26 10.55 -4.01 1.26
N PHE A 27 11.63 -3.73 0.53
CA PHE A 27 12.99 -3.72 1.09
C PHE A 27 13.22 -2.56 2.07
N LEU A 28 12.75 -1.35 1.75
CA LEU A 28 12.84 -0.20 2.66
C LEU A 28 12.07 -0.45 3.96
N LEU A 29 10.86 -1.00 3.86
CA LEU A 29 10.06 -1.35 5.04
C LEU A 29 10.66 -2.54 5.80
N ALA A 30 11.29 -3.49 5.13
CA ALA A 30 11.99 -4.58 5.80
C ALA A 30 13.18 -4.07 6.63
N GLY A 31 13.96 -3.12 6.10
CA GLY A 31 15.04 -2.49 6.86
C GLY A 31 14.52 -1.74 8.09
N PHE A 32 13.34 -1.10 7.96
CA PHE A 32 12.68 -0.42 9.08
C PHE A 32 12.36 -1.35 10.25
N HIS A 33 12.03 -2.63 10.02
CA HIS A 33 11.83 -3.60 11.11
C HIS A 33 13.09 -3.79 11.96
N ILE A 34 14.24 -3.89 11.31
CA ILE A 34 15.53 -4.09 11.96
C ILE A 34 15.95 -2.83 12.72
N VAL A 35 15.84 -1.68 12.08
CA VAL A 35 16.17 -0.37 12.66
C VAL A 35 15.28 -0.07 13.87
N THR A 36 13.97 -0.30 13.77
CA THR A 36 13.06 -0.06 14.90
C THR A 36 13.34 -1.01 16.06
N ARG A 37 13.71 -2.27 15.77
CA ARG A 37 14.14 -3.19 16.82
C ARG A 37 15.41 -2.73 17.52
N ALA A 38 16.39 -2.22 16.76
CA ALA A 38 17.60 -1.62 17.34
C ALA A 38 17.27 -0.40 18.21
N ALA A 39 16.39 0.49 17.74
CA ALA A 39 15.90 1.65 18.50
C ALA A 39 15.26 1.25 19.83
N LEU A 40 14.39 0.23 19.81
CA LEU A 40 13.75 -0.30 21.01
C LEU A 40 14.76 -0.92 21.99
N ASN A 41 15.77 -1.64 21.48
CA ASN A 41 16.83 -2.22 22.31
C ASN A 41 17.73 -1.15 22.96
N MET A 42 17.90 0.01 22.32
CA MET A 42 18.60 1.17 22.89
C MET A 42 17.75 1.93 23.92
N GLY A 43 16.48 1.55 24.11
CA GLY A 43 15.60 2.16 25.11
C GLY A 43 14.99 3.50 24.68
N ILE A 44 15.01 3.85 23.40
CA ILE A 44 14.35 5.06 22.89
C ILE A 44 12.85 4.99 23.22
N SER A 45 12.28 6.08 23.74
CA SER A 45 10.84 6.16 23.97
C SER A 45 10.07 5.92 22.66
N LYS A 46 9.05 5.07 22.72
CA LYS A 46 8.22 4.70 21.57
C LYS A 46 7.49 5.92 21.02
N ILE A 47 7.01 6.81 21.91
CA ILE A 47 6.27 8.00 21.52
C ILE A 47 7.22 9.04 20.92
N VAL A 48 8.34 9.33 21.59
CA VAL A 48 9.36 10.27 21.12
C VAL A 48 9.92 9.85 19.76
N PHE A 49 10.20 8.55 19.58
CA PHE A 49 10.66 8.00 18.31
C PHE A 49 9.69 8.29 17.16
N ILE A 50 8.37 8.14 17.41
CA ILE A 50 7.34 8.41 16.39
C ILE A 50 7.24 9.92 16.10
N VAL A 51 7.32 10.76 17.13
CA VAL A 51 7.29 12.22 16.96
C VAL A 51 8.44 12.67 16.07
N TYR A 52 9.69 12.26 16.38
CA TYR A 52 10.83 12.60 15.54
C TYR A 52 10.74 12.02 14.13
N ARG A 53 10.30 10.76 13.99
CA ARG A 53 10.05 10.13 12.70
C ARG A 53 9.13 10.98 11.82
N ASN A 54 8.02 11.48 12.36
CA ASN A 54 7.06 12.30 11.60
C ASN A 54 7.54 13.72 11.36
N ILE A 55 8.30 14.34 12.29
CA ILE A 55 8.95 15.65 12.06
C ILE A 55 9.92 15.56 10.87
N ILE A 56 10.80 14.56 10.87
CA ILE A 56 11.80 14.37 9.80
C ILE A 56 11.11 14.05 8.48
N SER A 57 10.11 13.18 8.48
CA SER A 57 9.33 12.86 7.29
C SER A 57 8.61 14.09 6.73
N LEU A 58 8.03 14.93 7.59
CA LEU A 58 7.39 16.18 7.18
C LEU A 58 8.40 17.19 6.63
N ALA A 59 9.56 17.34 7.29
CA ALA A 59 10.64 18.20 6.81
C ALA A 59 11.15 17.78 5.42
N LEU A 60 11.14 16.48 5.13
CA LEU A 60 11.44 15.96 3.80
C LEU A 60 10.30 16.24 2.82
N LEU A 61 9.07 15.85 3.14
CA LEU A 61 7.94 15.80 2.19
C LEU A 61 7.34 17.18 1.89
N ALA A 62 7.24 18.06 2.90
CA ALA A 62 6.53 19.34 2.76
C ALA A 62 7.13 20.27 1.69
N PRO A 63 8.46 20.40 1.53
CA PRO A 63 9.05 21.15 0.43
C PRO A 63 8.63 20.61 -0.94
N PHE A 64 8.73 19.30 -1.17
CA PHE A 64 8.35 18.70 -2.45
C PHE A 64 6.84 18.83 -2.71
N ALA A 65 6.00 18.63 -1.70
CA ALA A 65 4.57 18.86 -1.79
C ALA A 65 4.25 20.31 -2.18
N TYR A 66 4.95 21.27 -1.58
CA TYR A 66 4.74 22.68 -1.88
C TYR A 66 5.18 23.05 -3.30
N PHE A 67 6.38 22.66 -3.72
CA PHE A 67 6.96 23.06 -5.00
C PHE A 67 6.45 22.25 -6.19
N LEU A 68 6.26 20.94 -6.06
CA LEU A 68 5.86 20.07 -7.17
C LEU A 68 4.34 20.08 -7.41
N GLU A 69 3.53 20.16 -6.36
CA GLU A 69 2.07 19.96 -6.46
C GLU A 69 1.29 21.26 -6.23
N LYS A 70 1.93 22.45 -6.28
CA LYS A 70 1.24 23.73 -6.07
C LYS A 70 0.00 23.92 -6.95
N LYS A 71 0.07 23.46 -8.19
CA LYS A 71 -0.98 23.65 -9.19
C LYS A 71 -2.04 22.56 -9.14
N ASP A 72 -1.74 21.43 -8.51
CA ASP A 72 -2.60 20.24 -8.49
C ASP A 72 -3.50 20.19 -7.24
N ARG A 73 -3.34 21.15 -6.31
CA ARG A 73 -4.05 21.20 -5.02
C ARG A 73 -5.41 21.89 -5.15
N PRO A 74 -6.53 21.17 -4.95
CA PRO A 74 -7.84 21.79 -4.75
C PRO A 74 -7.88 22.60 -3.44
N PRO A 75 -8.87 23.50 -3.28
CA PRO A 75 -9.06 24.19 -2.01
C PRO A 75 -9.37 23.20 -0.87
N LEU A 76 -8.76 23.43 0.29
CA LEU A 76 -9.02 22.63 1.48
C LEU A 76 -10.41 22.95 2.04
N THR A 77 -11.32 21.97 1.97
CA THR A 77 -12.63 22.05 2.62
C THR A 77 -12.58 21.40 4.00
N PHE A 78 -13.54 21.73 4.87
CA PHE A 78 -13.64 21.09 6.19
C PHE A 78 -13.81 19.57 6.08
N SER A 79 -14.58 19.08 5.10
CA SER A 79 -14.72 17.65 4.83
C SER A 79 -13.38 16.97 4.53
N LEU A 80 -12.53 17.60 3.71
CA LEU A 80 -11.20 17.08 3.41
C LEU A 80 -10.29 17.10 4.64
N LEU A 81 -10.37 18.12 5.48
CA LEU A 81 -9.60 18.17 6.73
C LEU A 81 -9.98 17.01 7.68
N VAL A 82 -11.27 16.69 7.79
CA VAL A 82 -11.74 15.53 8.56
C VAL A 82 -11.22 14.23 7.95
N GLU A 83 -11.27 14.08 6.62
CA GLU A 83 -10.71 12.92 5.93
C GLU A 83 -9.21 12.77 6.19
N PHE A 84 -8.42 13.85 6.10
CA PHE A 84 -6.99 13.82 6.42
C PHE A 84 -6.70 13.50 7.88
N PHE A 85 -7.52 14.02 8.81
CA PHE A 85 -7.40 13.70 10.23
C PHE A 85 -7.66 12.23 10.51
N LEU A 86 -8.70 11.64 9.91
CA LEU A 86 -9.01 10.21 10.02
C LEU A 86 -7.95 9.35 9.33
N LEU A 87 -7.45 9.79 8.18
CA LEU A 87 -6.37 9.11 7.46
C LEU A 87 -5.08 9.12 8.27
N ALA A 88 -4.80 10.20 9.00
CA ALA A 88 -3.67 10.30 9.93
C ALA A 88 -3.87 9.43 11.17
N LEU A 89 -5.08 9.40 11.72
CA LEU A 89 -5.41 8.53 12.85
C LEU A 89 -5.15 7.07 12.50
N CYS A 90 -5.55 6.66 11.29
CA CYS A 90 -5.36 5.31 10.79
C CYS A 90 -3.89 5.05 10.41
N GLY A 91 -3.32 5.83 9.49
CA GLY A 91 -2.03 5.57 8.85
C GLY A 91 -0.79 6.00 9.62
N ILE A 92 -0.94 6.90 10.60
CA ILE A 92 0.15 7.38 11.44
C ILE A 92 -0.07 6.92 12.87
N THR A 93 -1.15 7.36 13.53
CA THR A 93 -1.34 7.17 14.97
C THR A 93 -1.54 5.72 15.37
N ALA A 94 -2.61 5.10 14.89
CA ALA A 94 -2.89 3.69 15.14
C ALA A 94 -1.81 2.80 14.51
N ASN A 95 -1.50 3.03 13.23
CA ASN A 95 -0.51 2.23 12.51
C ASN A 95 0.88 2.21 13.18
N GLN A 96 1.50 3.37 13.42
CA GLN A 96 2.86 3.44 13.97
C GLN A 96 2.90 3.11 15.46
N GLY A 97 1.87 3.53 16.22
CA GLY A 97 1.76 3.25 17.65
C GLY A 97 1.64 1.75 17.93
N PHE A 98 0.68 1.10 17.27
CA PHE A 98 0.50 -0.35 17.39
C PHE A 98 1.71 -1.14 16.89
N TYR A 99 2.38 -0.67 15.84
CA TYR A 99 3.62 -1.31 15.37
C TYR A 99 4.69 -1.35 16.46
N LEU A 100 4.99 -0.21 17.09
CA LEU A 100 6.04 -0.10 18.11
C LEU A 100 5.69 -0.86 19.39
N LEU A 101 4.43 -0.83 19.81
CA LEU A 101 3.96 -1.63 20.94
C LEU A 101 4.03 -3.13 20.62
N GLY A 102 3.64 -3.54 19.43
CA GLY A 102 3.73 -4.93 18.99
C GLY A 102 5.17 -5.44 18.89
N LEU A 103 6.05 -4.67 18.24
CA LEU A 103 7.47 -5.01 18.06
C LEU A 103 8.26 -4.96 19.37
N TYR A 104 7.78 -4.25 20.39
CA TYR A 104 8.36 -4.31 21.72
C TYR A 104 8.21 -5.71 22.33
N HIS A 105 7.08 -6.36 22.09
CA HIS A 105 6.79 -7.70 22.62
C HIS A 105 7.17 -8.84 21.68
N LEU A 106 7.29 -8.58 20.37
CA LEU A 106 7.58 -9.57 19.34
C LEU A 106 8.94 -9.35 18.66
N SER A 107 9.44 -10.36 17.95
CA SER A 107 10.61 -10.17 17.08
C SER A 107 10.22 -9.51 15.75
N PRO A 108 11.17 -8.89 15.03
CA PRO A 108 10.98 -8.40 13.66
C PRO A 108 10.30 -9.41 12.74
N THR A 109 10.75 -10.66 12.79
CA THR A 109 10.28 -11.77 11.96
C THR A 109 8.85 -12.20 12.34
N TYR A 110 8.52 -12.25 13.63
CA TYR A 110 7.14 -12.52 14.07
C TYR A 110 6.18 -11.38 13.69
N ALA A 111 6.61 -10.13 13.82
CA ALA A 111 5.80 -8.98 13.43
C ALA A 111 5.54 -8.97 11.91
N SER A 112 6.58 -9.18 11.08
CA SER A 112 6.42 -9.26 9.62
C SER A 112 5.55 -10.45 9.19
N ALA A 113 5.62 -11.58 9.91
CA ALA A 113 4.76 -12.72 9.68
C ALA A 113 3.27 -12.39 9.82
N ILE A 114 2.86 -11.75 10.91
CA ILE A 114 1.48 -11.34 11.15
C ILE A 114 1.04 -10.31 10.09
N GLN A 115 1.95 -9.43 9.66
CA GLN A 115 1.67 -8.48 8.58
C GLN A 115 1.29 -9.14 7.26
N ASN A 116 1.59 -10.42 7.04
CA ASN A 116 1.09 -11.12 5.84
C ASN A 116 -0.43 -11.25 5.80
N THR A 117 -1.16 -10.90 6.86
CA THR A 117 -2.62 -10.75 6.83
C THR A 117 -3.10 -9.46 6.14
N VAL A 118 -2.24 -8.45 5.95
CA VAL A 118 -2.54 -7.16 5.29
C VAL A 118 -3.19 -7.32 3.91
N PRO A 119 -2.72 -8.17 2.97
CA PRO A 119 -3.40 -8.41 1.70
C PRO A 119 -4.86 -8.87 1.87
N ALA A 120 -5.14 -9.79 2.81
CA ALA A 120 -6.49 -10.30 3.03
C ALA A 120 -7.41 -9.22 3.64
N ILE A 121 -6.90 -8.45 4.61
CA ILE A 121 -7.66 -7.33 5.20
C ILE A 121 -7.91 -6.26 4.13
N THR A 122 -6.88 -5.87 3.38
CA THR A 122 -6.98 -4.89 2.28
C THR A 122 -7.98 -5.33 1.22
N PHE A 123 -7.97 -6.62 0.85
CA PHE A 123 -8.94 -7.19 -0.07
C PHE A 123 -10.38 -7.05 0.44
N ALA A 124 -10.63 -7.46 1.69
CA ALA A 124 -11.95 -7.38 2.29
C ALA A 124 -12.45 -5.93 2.35
N MET A 125 -11.59 -5.00 2.77
CA MET A 125 -11.94 -3.56 2.82
C MET A 125 -12.19 -2.97 1.44
N ALA A 126 -11.34 -3.29 0.45
CA ALA A 126 -11.51 -2.81 -0.92
C ALA A 126 -12.80 -3.35 -1.56
N ALA A 127 -13.19 -4.59 -1.25
CA ALA A 127 -14.44 -5.19 -1.69
C ALA A 127 -15.66 -4.49 -1.05
N VAL A 128 -15.64 -4.24 0.27
CA VAL A 128 -16.71 -3.51 0.98
C VAL A 128 -16.90 -2.10 0.41
N LEU A 129 -15.80 -1.40 0.12
CA LEU A 129 -15.82 -0.06 -0.46
C LEU A 129 -16.03 -0.04 -1.99
N ARG A 130 -16.24 -1.20 -2.61
CA ARG A 130 -16.40 -1.37 -4.07
C ARG A 130 -15.26 -0.74 -4.88
N LEU A 131 -14.06 -0.69 -4.31
CA LEU A 131 -12.86 -0.18 -4.98
C LEU A 131 -12.22 -1.25 -5.87
N GLU A 132 -12.57 -2.52 -5.66
CA GLU A 132 -12.10 -3.63 -6.49
C GLU A 132 -13.28 -4.57 -6.83
N GLN A 133 -13.49 -4.81 -8.13
CA GLN A 133 -14.51 -5.73 -8.64
C GLN A 133 -13.93 -7.14 -8.66
N VAL A 134 -13.97 -7.83 -7.53
CA VAL A 134 -13.49 -9.22 -7.48
C VAL A 134 -14.64 -10.14 -7.83
N ASP A 135 -14.79 -10.37 -9.13
CA ASP A 135 -15.75 -11.33 -9.64
C ASP A 135 -15.25 -12.75 -9.35
N LEU A 136 -15.70 -13.31 -8.23
CA LEU A 136 -15.40 -14.70 -7.83
C LEU A 136 -16.00 -15.73 -8.80
N GLY A 137 -16.92 -15.32 -9.67
CA GLY A 137 -17.43 -16.15 -10.77
C GLY A 137 -16.44 -16.30 -11.92
N LYS A 138 -15.39 -15.45 -11.99
CA LYS A 138 -14.38 -15.48 -13.05
C LYS A 138 -13.05 -16.07 -12.58
N ARG A 139 -12.42 -16.84 -13.47
CA ARG A 139 -11.15 -17.56 -13.22
C ARG A 139 -10.02 -16.65 -12.72
N HIS A 140 -9.98 -15.38 -13.14
CA HIS A 140 -8.99 -14.41 -12.68
C HIS A 140 -9.23 -13.91 -11.24
N GLY A 141 -10.50 -13.80 -10.81
CA GLY A 141 -10.85 -13.45 -9.43
C GLY A 141 -10.46 -14.56 -8.45
N VAL A 142 -10.77 -15.82 -8.81
CA VAL A 142 -10.36 -17.00 -8.03
C VAL A 142 -8.83 -17.08 -7.90
N ALA A 143 -8.09 -16.84 -8.98
CA ALA A 143 -6.62 -16.85 -8.95
C ALA A 143 -6.03 -15.81 -7.98
N LYS A 144 -6.61 -14.61 -7.88
CA LYS A 144 -6.18 -13.58 -6.91
C LYS A 144 -6.40 -14.04 -5.46
N VAL A 145 -7.56 -14.64 -5.16
CA VAL A 145 -7.88 -15.13 -3.80
C VAL A 145 -6.99 -16.29 -3.42
N VAL A 146 -6.89 -17.31 -4.28
CA VAL A 146 -6.03 -18.49 -4.02
C VAL A 146 -4.57 -18.08 -3.86
N GLY A 147 -4.07 -17.20 -4.74
CA GLY A 147 -2.70 -16.70 -4.63
C GLY A 147 -2.44 -15.98 -3.31
N THR A 148 -3.39 -15.17 -2.85
CA THR A 148 -3.32 -14.50 -1.54
C THR A 148 -3.27 -15.51 -0.38
N VAL A 149 -4.16 -16.51 -0.38
CA VAL A 149 -4.18 -17.56 0.65
C VAL A 149 -2.88 -18.36 0.67
N VAL A 150 -2.35 -18.74 -0.49
CA VAL A 150 -1.09 -19.48 -0.61
C VAL A 150 0.09 -18.65 -0.09
N SER A 151 0.14 -17.34 -0.41
CA SER A 151 1.18 -16.44 0.12
C SER A 151 1.11 -16.27 1.65
N ILE A 152 -0.10 -16.15 2.22
CA ILE A 152 -0.32 -16.11 3.68
C ILE A 152 0.11 -17.42 4.33
N GLY A 153 -0.23 -18.55 3.72
CA GLY A 153 0.20 -19.87 4.15
C GLY A 153 1.73 -19.98 4.17
N GLY A 154 2.40 -19.54 3.10
CA GLY A 154 3.87 -19.50 3.02
C GLY A 154 4.52 -18.71 4.15
N ALA A 155 4.03 -17.50 4.40
CA ALA A 155 4.45 -16.68 5.53
C ALA A 155 4.24 -17.34 6.90
N THR A 156 3.11 -18.03 7.08
CA THR A 156 2.80 -18.76 8.31
C THR A 156 3.78 -19.91 8.52
N VAL A 157 4.17 -20.62 7.44
CA VAL A 157 5.20 -21.68 7.47
C VAL A 157 6.57 -21.14 7.89
N ILE A 158 6.99 -19.96 7.42
CA ILE A 158 8.24 -19.31 7.86
C ILE A 158 8.28 -19.16 9.40
N THR A 159 7.11 -18.95 10.01
CA THR A 159 6.98 -18.55 11.42
C THR A 159 6.80 -19.73 12.36
N LEU A 160 5.94 -20.68 11.97
CA LEU A 160 5.53 -21.79 12.83
C LEU A 160 6.35 -23.06 12.60
N TYR A 161 6.89 -23.23 11.39
CA TYR A 161 7.67 -24.43 11.05
C TYR A 161 9.17 -24.18 11.20
N LYS A 162 9.68 -24.39 12.41
CA LYS A 162 11.13 -24.47 12.65
C LYS A 162 11.62 -25.87 12.28
N GLY A 163 11.98 -26.06 11.01
CA GLY A 163 12.69 -27.27 10.57
C GLY A 163 14.17 -27.27 11.01
N LEU A 164 15.08 -27.87 10.24
CA LEU A 164 16.50 -27.86 10.60
C LEU A 164 17.11 -26.46 10.47
N PRO A 165 18.06 -26.06 11.34
CA PRO A 165 18.80 -24.83 11.17
C PRO A 165 19.66 -24.90 9.90
N LEU A 166 19.60 -23.86 9.07
CA LEU A 166 20.31 -23.81 7.79
C LEU A 166 21.81 -23.53 7.95
N PHE A 167 22.21 -22.95 9.08
CA PHE A 167 23.60 -22.68 9.41
C PHE A 167 23.95 -23.30 10.76
N HIS A 168 24.98 -24.16 10.80
CA HIS A 168 25.57 -24.64 12.04
C HIS A 168 26.43 -23.52 12.63
N GLN A 169 25.83 -22.61 13.39
CA GLN A 169 26.61 -21.77 14.29
C GLN A 169 26.77 -22.49 15.64
N ASN A 170 28.02 -22.66 16.08
CA ASN A 170 28.35 -23.08 17.45
C ASN A 170 27.85 -22.02 18.44
N LEU A 171 26.57 -22.06 18.77
CA LEU A 171 25.99 -21.19 19.77
C LEU A 171 26.20 -21.81 21.15
N THR A 172 27.16 -21.23 21.85
CA THR A 172 27.30 -21.34 23.30
C THR A 172 25.93 -21.07 23.93
N ILE A 173 25.49 -21.98 24.78
CA ILE A 173 24.20 -21.98 25.46
C ILE A 173 23.98 -20.63 26.17
N ARG A 174 23.16 -19.76 25.57
CA ARG A 174 22.48 -18.63 26.25
C ARG A 174 20.95 -18.70 26.06
N SER A 175 20.41 -19.91 25.91
CA SER A 175 18.96 -20.11 25.70
C SER A 175 18.21 -20.59 26.95
N LEU A 176 18.75 -20.44 28.16
CA LEU A 176 18.11 -20.99 29.36
C LEU A 176 17.93 -20.01 30.55
N LEU A 177 18.08 -18.69 30.35
CA LEU A 177 18.10 -17.72 31.45
C LEU A 177 17.21 -16.47 31.24
N THR A 178 16.07 -16.61 30.57
CA THR A 178 15.04 -15.53 30.53
C THR A 178 13.65 -16.00 30.99
N LEU A 179 13.59 -17.06 31.80
CA LEU A 179 12.35 -17.56 32.40
C LEU A 179 12.05 -16.91 33.76
N SER A 180 12.16 -15.58 33.86
CA SER A 180 11.91 -14.87 35.11
C SER A 180 11.27 -13.50 34.86
N SER A 181 9.98 -13.52 34.52
CA SER A 181 9.06 -12.40 34.73
C SER A 181 7.62 -12.89 34.56
N SER A 182 6.71 -12.35 35.36
CA SER A 182 5.27 -12.62 35.36
C SER A 182 4.66 -12.54 33.94
N SER A 183 4.03 -13.66 33.53
CA SER A 183 3.22 -13.86 32.32
C SER A 183 3.85 -13.54 30.94
N PRO A 184 4.86 -14.32 30.48
CA PRO A 184 5.43 -14.22 29.13
C PRO A 184 4.39 -14.43 28.02
N ILE A 185 3.36 -15.23 28.28
CA ILE A 185 2.27 -15.52 27.33
C ILE A 185 1.42 -14.26 27.10
N LEU A 186 1.03 -13.54 28.16
CA LEU A 186 0.22 -12.32 28.02
C LEU A 186 0.96 -11.24 27.22
N ASN A 187 2.24 -11.04 27.50
CA ASN A 187 3.05 -10.06 26.75
C ASN A 187 3.15 -10.42 25.27
N TRP A 188 3.37 -11.71 24.97
CA TRP A 188 3.38 -12.20 23.59
C TRP A 188 2.03 -12.02 22.90
N THR A 189 0.93 -12.41 23.56
CA THR A 189 -0.44 -12.24 23.04
C THR A 189 -0.77 -10.78 22.79
N LEU A 190 -0.41 -9.89 23.72
CA LEU A 190 -0.59 -8.46 23.57
C LEU A 190 0.20 -7.92 22.37
N GLY A 191 1.43 -8.41 22.18
CA GLY A 191 2.22 -8.14 20.97
C GLY A 191 1.49 -8.52 19.68
N CYS A 192 0.89 -9.71 19.63
CA CYS A 192 0.09 -10.17 18.48
C CYS A 192 -1.13 -9.28 18.24
N VAL A 193 -1.87 -8.91 19.29
CA VAL A 193 -3.04 -8.02 19.20
C VAL A 193 -2.63 -6.66 18.65
N PHE A 194 -1.53 -6.08 19.14
CA PHE A 194 -1.03 -4.82 18.60
C PHE A 194 -0.60 -4.94 17.14
N ILE A 195 0.15 -5.97 16.75
CA ILE A 195 0.50 -6.12 15.32
C ILE A 195 -0.75 -6.34 14.45
N LEU A 196 -1.79 -7.03 14.91
CA LEU A 196 -3.06 -7.13 14.18
C LEU A 196 -3.75 -5.76 14.05
N GLY A 197 -3.76 -4.95 15.11
CA GLY A 197 -4.26 -3.57 15.07
C GLY A 197 -3.47 -2.71 14.07
N HIS A 198 -2.15 -2.88 14.02
CA HIS A 198 -1.29 -2.28 13.01
C HIS A 198 -1.66 -2.73 11.58
N CYS A 199 -1.88 -4.02 11.35
CA CYS A 199 -2.28 -4.55 10.04
C CYS A 199 -3.60 -3.95 9.57
N LEU A 200 -4.60 -3.91 10.47
CA LEU A 200 -5.90 -3.31 10.18
C LEU A 200 -5.79 -1.83 9.84
N SER A 201 -4.98 -1.09 10.61
CA SER A 201 -4.74 0.33 10.39
C SER A 201 -3.97 0.59 9.08
N TRP A 202 -2.97 -0.22 8.77
CA TRP A 202 -2.20 -0.10 7.53
C TRP A 202 -3.08 -0.40 6.30
N SER A 203 -3.83 -1.50 6.33
CA SER A 203 -4.81 -1.83 5.28
C SER A 203 -5.85 -0.73 5.11
N GLY A 204 -6.38 -0.23 6.22
CA GLY A 204 -7.36 0.86 6.21
C GLY A 204 -6.80 2.12 5.59
N TRP A 205 -5.58 2.51 5.95
CA TRP A 205 -4.91 3.66 5.34
C TRP A 205 -4.71 3.49 3.83
N MET A 206 -4.21 2.33 3.37
CA MET A 206 -4.02 2.05 1.94
C MET A 206 -5.32 2.10 1.14
N VAL A 207 -6.44 1.65 1.71
CA VAL A 207 -7.73 1.59 1.01
C VAL A 207 -8.44 2.94 1.06
N LEU A 208 -8.48 3.60 2.23
CA LEU A 208 -9.15 4.88 2.44
C LEU A 208 -8.46 6.04 1.73
N GLN A 209 -7.15 5.97 1.47
CA GLN A 209 -6.47 7.01 0.70
C GLN A 209 -6.93 7.07 -0.77
N VAL A 210 -7.45 5.97 -1.34
CA VAL A 210 -7.85 5.92 -2.76
C VAL A 210 -8.95 6.95 -3.08
N PRO A 211 -10.10 6.98 -2.38
CA PRO A 211 -11.12 8.00 -2.61
C PRO A 211 -10.64 9.42 -2.27
N VAL A 212 -9.78 9.58 -1.25
CA VAL A 212 -9.21 10.88 -0.88
C VAL A 212 -8.36 11.44 -2.03
N LEU A 213 -7.49 10.62 -2.63
CA LEU A 213 -6.66 11.02 -3.76
C LEU A 213 -7.45 11.33 -5.04
N LYS A 214 -8.65 10.75 -5.20
CA LYS A 214 -9.56 11.14 -6.28
C LYS A 214 -10.10 12.56 -6.08
N ARG A 215 -10.34 12.98 -4.83
CA ARG A 215 -10.83 14.32 -4.47
C ARG A 215 -9.71 15.34 -4.36
N TYR A 216 -8.52 14.90 -3.98
CA TYR A 216 -7.33 15.73 -3.75
C TYR A 216 -6.11 15.09 -4.45
N PRO A 217 -5.91 15.34 -5.75
CA PRO A 217 -4.94 14.61 -6.60
C PRO A 217 -3.48 15.05 -6.42
N ALA A 218 -3.08 15.41 -5.19
CA ALA A 218 -1.74 15.86 -4.83
C ALA A 218 -1.15 14.93 -3.74
N ARG A 219 -0.39 13.91 -4.14
CA ARG A 219 0.01 12.77 -3.31
C ARG A 219 0.94 13.16 -2.17
N LEU A 220 1.97 13.94 -2.48
CA LEU A 220 2.94 14.40 -1.48
C LEU A 220 2.28 15.35 -0.49
N SER A 221 1.30 16.12 -0.96
CA SER A 221 0.47 17.00 -0.13
C SER A 221 -0.45 16.22 0.79
N VAL A 222 -1.13 15.17 0.29
CA VAL A 222 -1.93 14.25 1.14
C VAL A 222 -1.04 13.62 2.21
N LEU A 223 0.15 13.12 1.84
CA LEU A 223 1.10 12.56 2.81
C LEU A 223 1.55 13.60 3.83
N SER A 224 1.91 14.81 3.40
CA SER A 224 2.36 15.89 4.29
C SER A 224 1.26 16.30 5.27
N LEU A 225 0.01 16.45 4.81
CA LEU A 225 -1.14 16.75 5.67
C LEU A 225 -1.44 15.61 6.64
N THR A 226 -1.35 14.37 6.18
CA THR A 226 -1.49 13.17 7.03
C THR A 226 -0.40 13.13 8.10
N CYS A 227 0.85 13.47 7.76
CA CYS A 227 1.96 13.59 8.71
C CYS A 227 1.75 14.75 9.71
N ILE A 228 1.21 15.90 9.28
CA ILE A 228 0.87 17.02 10.17
C ILE A 228 -0.17 16.60 11.19
N PHE A 229 -1.31 16.06 10.75
CA PHE A 229 -2.36 15.62 11.68
C PHE A 229 -1.88 14.48 12.58
N GLY A 230 -1.09 13.54 12.05
CA GLY A 230 -0.54 12.43 12.82
C GLY A 230 0.47 12.91 13.87
N LEU A 231 1.30 13.90 13.52
CA LEU A 231 2.21 14.56 14.45
C LEU A 231 1.43 15.27 15.56
N LEU A 232 0.36 16.01 15.24
CA LEU A 232 -0.50 16.65 16.24
C LEU A 232 -1.13 15.61 17.18
N GLN A 233 -1.68 14.52 16.64
CA GLN A 233 -2.26 13.43 17.43
C GLN A 233 -1.22 12.80 18.38
N PHE A 234 0.00 12.54 17.90
CA PHE A 234 1.06 12.00 18.74
C PHE A 234 1.63 12.98 19.75
N LEU A 235 1.67 14.28 19.44
CA LEU A 235 2.06 15.30 20.41
C LEU A 235 1.05 15.37 21.56
N VAL A 236 -0.24 15.27 21.28
CA VAL A 236 -1.27 15.14 22.33
C VAL A 236 -1.03 13.90 23.18
N ILE A 237 -0.79 12.74 22.57
CA ILE A 237 -0.46 11.51 23.31
C ILE A 237 0.81 11.72 24.15
N ALA A 238 1.85 12.32 23.57
CA ALA A 238 3.12 12.55 24.26
C ALA A 238 2.96 13.44 25.49
N VAL A 239 2.18 14.52 25.39
CA VAL A 239 1.88 15.39 26.55
C VAL A 239 1.17 14.61 27.67
N LEU A 240 0.35 13.62 27.33
CA LEU A 240 -0.39 12.81 28.30
C LEU A 240 0.43 11.63 28.87
N THR A 241 1.46 11.16 28.17
CA THR A 241 2.17 9.92 28.54
C THR A 241 3.65 10.09 28.84
N GLU A 242 4.29 11.17 28.37
CA GLU A 242 5.72 11.43 28.51
C GLU A 242 5.98 12.67 29.37
N GLU A 243 5.89 12.51 30.69
CA GLU A 243 6.15 13.58 31.66
C GLU A 243 7.64 13.93 31.80
N ASP A 244 8.53 12.95 31.56
CA ASP A 244 9.97 13.12 31.71
C ASP A 244 10.64 13.64 30.43
N LEU A 245 11.04 14.91 30.47
CA LEU A 245 11.75 15.59 29.37
C LEU A 245 13.10 14.95 29.03
N SER A 246 13.70 14.15 29.92
CA SER A 246 14.94 13.44 29.64
C SER A 246 14.81 12.46 28.48
N ARG A 247 13.61 11.89 28.27
CA ARG A 247 13.32 10.93 27.19
C ARG A 247 13.35 11.53 25.79
N TRP A 248 13.30 12.85 25.69
CA TRP A 248 13.40 13.60 24.43
C TRP A 248 14.85 13.83 24.02
N LYS A 249 15.82 13.57 24.91
CA LYS A 249 17.24 13.70 24.57
C LYS A 249 17.66 12.50 23.73
N VAL A 250 18.42 12.79 22.67
CA VAL A 250 19.12 11.76 21.88
C VAL A 250 20.50 11.57 22.48
N HIS A 251 20.80 10.38 23.00
CA HIS A 251 21.98 10.13 23.82
C HIS A 251 23.17 9.61 23.01
N SER A 252 22.93 9.07 21.80
CA SER A 252 23.99 8.49 20.98
C SER A 252 23.78 8.71 19.49
N GLY A 253 24.87 8.62 18.72
CA GLY A 253 24.81 8.62 17.26
C GLY A 253 24.00 7.44 16.69
N GLY A 254 23.99 6.30 17.39
CA GLY A 254 23.16 5.14 17.02
C GLY A 254 21.67 5.45 17.10
N GLU A 255 21.22 6.07 18.19
CA GLU A 255 19.83 6.53 18.35
C GLU A 255 19.45 7.50 17.22
N LEU A 256 20.29 8.50 16.95
CA LEU A 256 20.09 9.46 15.87
C LEU A 256 19.94 8.77 14.50
N LEU A 257 20.81 7.82 14.17
CA LEU A 257 20.75 7.09 12.91
C LEU A 257 19.46 6.30 12.76
N THR A 258 18.98 5.65 13.83
CA THR A 258 17.71 4.91 13.77
C THR A 258 16.51 5.83 13.57
N ILE A 259 16.49 6.98 14.22
CA ILE A 259 15.46 8.02 14.07
C ILE A 259 15.48 8.61 12.65
N LEU A 260 16.67 8.91 12.12
CA LEU A 260 16.86 9.43 10.76
C LEU A 260 16.37 8.44 9.70
N TYR A 261 16.74 7.16 9.81
CA TYR A 261 16.25 6.13 8.90
C TYR A 261 14.72 6.01 8.96
N ALA A 262 14.15 5.98 10.17
CA ALA A 262 12.71 5.90 10.35
C ALA A 262 11.96 7.06 9.69
N GLY A 263 12.44 8.30 9.87
CA GLY A 263 11.81 9.49 9.32
C GLY A 263 12.05 9.65 7.82
N LEU A 264 13.32 9.62 7.39
CA LEU A 264 13.70 9.91 6.00
C LEU A 264 13.32 8.76 5.07
N VAL A 265 13.69 7.53 5.43
CA VAL A 265 13.55 6.37 4.55
C VAL A 265 12.17 5.74 4.72
N ALA A 266 11.79 5.36 5.94
CA ALA A 266 10.57 4.58 6.15
C ALA A 266 9.27 5.40 6.06
N SER A 267 9.26 6.66 6.50
CA SER A 267 8.09 7.54 6.37
C SER A 267 8.19 8.50 5.20
N GLY A 268 9.35 9.07 4.92
CA GLY A 268 9.53 9.97 3.78
C GLY A 268 9.46 9.24 2.44
N VAL A 269 10.51 8.49 2.12
CA VAL A 269 10.66 7.83 0.81
C VAL A 269 9.67 6.67 0.63
N ALA A 270 9.56 5.78 1.61
CA ALA A 270 8.75 4.57 1.45
C ALA A 270 7.25 4.89 1.39
N PHE A 271 6.71 5.83 2.19
CA PHE A 271 5.29 6.19 2.04
C PHE A 271 5.00 6.95 0.74
N ALA A 272 5.93 7.80 0.27
CA ALA A 272 5.82 8.43 -1.05
C ALA A 272 5.81 7.39 -2.18
N LEU A 273 6.65 6.37 -2.07
CA LEU A 273 6.65 5.25 -3.02
C LEU A 273 5.37 4.40 -2.89
N GLN A 274 4.88 4.18 -1.67
CA GLN A 274 3.67 3.42 -1.42
C GLN A 274 2.42 4.09 -2.00
N ILE A 275 2.23 5.39 -1.76
CA ILE A 275 1.09 6.12 -2.33
C ILE A 275 1.17 6.14 -3.87
N TRP A 276 2.36 6.23 -4.44
CA TRP A 276 2.58 6.11 -5.88
C TRP A 276 2.23 4.71 -6.40
N CYS A 277 2.67 3.64 -5.72
CA CYS A 277 2.34 2.27 -6.08
C CYS A 277 0.84 1.99 -5.98
N ILE A 278 0.15 2.56 -4.99
CA ILE A 278 -1.29 2.35 -4.79
C ILE A 278 -2.09 3.13 -5.84
N ASP A 279 -1.67 4.33 -6.19
CA ASP A 279 -2.28 5.07 -7.29
C ASP A 279 -2.17 4.33 -8.64
N ARG A 280 -0.98 3.80 -8.96
CA ARG A 280 -0.73 3.09 -10.23
C ARG A 280 -1.24 1.65 -10.26
N GLY A 281 -1.15 0.97 -9.13
CA GLY A 281 -1.39 -0.45 -8.98
C GLY A 281 -2.69 -0.81 -8.28
N GLY A 282 -3.26 0.09 -7.49
CA GLY A 282 -4.34 -0.21 -6.56
C GLY A 282 -3.83 -0.75 -5.22
N PRO A 283 -4.62 -0.62 -4.14
CA PRO A 283 -4.20 -0.96 -2.79
C PRO A 283 -3.92 -2.45 -2.60
N LEU A 284 -4.77 -3.34 -3.15
CA LEU A 284 -4.54 -4.78 -3.08
C LEU A 284 -3.24 -5.18 -3.74
N PHE A 285 -2.95 -4.62 -4.92
CA PHE A 285 -1.73 -4.95 -5.64
C PHE A 285 -0.47 -4.59 -4.87
N THR A 286 -0.46 -3.46 -4.17
CA THR A 286 0.68 -3.12 -3.31
C THR A 286 0.73 -4.04 -2.09
N ALA A 287 -0.43 -4.37 -1.51
CA ALA A 287 -0.51 -5.21 -0.31
C ALA A 287 -0.01 -6.62 -0.55
N VAL A 288 -0.33 -7.26 -1.68
CA VAL A 288 0.04 -8.67 -1.95
C VAL A 288 1.54 -8.92 -1.96
N PHE A 289 2.38 -7.89 -2.08
CA PHE A 289 3.85 -8.00 -1.97
C PHE A 289 4.38 -8.02 -0.54
N GLN A 290 3.53 -7.83 0.48
CA GLN A 290 3.90 -7.92 1.90
C GLN A 290 4.75 -9.16 2.27
N PRO A 291 4.50 -10.36 1.69
CA PRO A 291 5.32 -11.52 1.97
C PRO A 291 6.77 -11.40 1.49
N VAL A 292 7.07 -10.56 0.49
CA VAL A 292 8.45 -10.24 0.09
C VAL A 292 9.17 -9.49 1.21
N GLN A 293 8.50 -8.53 1.87
CA GLN A 293 9.07 -7.86 3.05
C GLN A 293 9.35 -8.88 4.16
N THR A 294 8.47 -9.87 4.38
CA THR A 294 8.70 -10.92 5.38
C THR A 294 9.99 -11.71 5.12
N VAL A 295 10.23 -12.11 3.87
CA VAL A 295 11.47 -12.80 3.49
C VAL A 295 12.68 -11.89 3.70
N ALA A 296 12.60 -10.63 3.26
CA ALA A 296 13.69 -9.66 3.44
C ALA A 296 14.00 -9.40 4.93
N VAL A 297 12.96 -9.28 5.78
CA VAL A 297 13.11 -9.15 7.23
C VAL A 297 13.79 -10.38 7.81
N ALA A 298 13.38 -11.59 7.45
CA ALA A 298 13.99 -12.81 7.95
C ALA A 298 15.49 -12.89 7.60
N VAL A 299 15.85 -12.57 6.35
CA VAL A 299 17.26 -12.55 5.90
C VAL A 299 18.06 -11.48 6.65
N MET A 300 17.54 -10.25 6.77
CA MET A 300 18.24 -9.18 7.47
C MET A 300 18.32 -9.42 8.98
N ALA A 301 17.30 -10.00 9.60
CA ALA A 301 17.31 -10.37 11.00
C ALA A 301 18.38 -11.44 11.27
N ALA A 302 18.50 -12.43 10.40
CA ALA A 302 19.54 -13.44 10.49
C ALA A 302 20.95 -12.85 10.33
N ALA A 303 21.14 -11.97 9.33
CA ALA A 303 22.44 -11.38 9.04
C ALA A 303 22.89 -10.34 10.09
N ILE A 304 21.96 -9.54 10.63
CA ILE A 304 22.27 -8.37 11.48
C ILE A 304 22.03 -8.65 12.96
N LEU A 305 20.94 -9.36 13.32
CA LEU A 305 20.63 -9.69 14.72
C LEU A 305 21.17 -11.07 15.14
N GLY A 306 21.64 -11.89 14.20
CA GLY A 306 22.12 -13.24 14.49
C GLY A 306 21.00 -14.27 14.69
N ASP A 307 19.79 -13.98 14.19
CA ASP A 307 18.67 -14.94 14.24
C ASP A 307 18.98 -16.19 13.39
N GLN A 308 18.59 -17.38 13.87
CA GLN A 308 18.73 -18.59 13.08
C GLN A 308 17.64 -18.71 12.01
N LEU A 309 18.04 -18.96 10.76
CA LEU A 309 17.13 -19.37 9.69
C LEU A 309 16.94 -20.88 9.73
N TYR A 310 15.69 -21.31 9.65
CA TYR A 310 15.29 -22.72 9.62
C TYR A 310 14.81 -23.12 8.23
N THR A 311 14.82 -24.41 7.91
CA THR A 311 14.36 -24.93 6.59
C THR A 311 12.92 -24.55 6.26
N GLY A 312 12.06 -24.32 7.25
CA GLY A 312 10.72 -23.77 7.02
C GLY A 312 10.71 -22.36 6.41
N GLY A 313 11.77 -21.58 6.59
CA GLY A 313 11.99 -20.32 5.89
C GLY A 313 12.05 -20.50 4.37
N ILE A 314 12.73 -21.55 3.89
CA ILE A 314 12.85 -21.85 2.44
C ILE A 314 11.50 -22.28 1.87
N ILE A 315 10.82 -23.21 2.55
CA ILE A 315 9.51 -23.72 2.11
C ILE A 315 8.50 -22.57 2.06
N GLY A 316 8.47 -21.74 3.11
CA GLY A 316 7.61 -20.58 3.16
C GLY A 316 7.91 -19.54 2.07
N ALA A 317 9.19 -19.27 1.78
CA ALA A 317 9.58 -18.37 0.69
C ALA A 317 9.13 -18.87 -0.69
N VAL A 318 9.24 -20.18 -0.96
CA VAL A 318 8.75 -20.80 -2.22
C VAL A 318 7.23 -20.64 -2.34
N LEU A 319 6.49 -20.94 -1.27
CA LEU A 319 5.03 -20.75 -1.24
C LEU A 319 4.62 -19.30 -1.48
N ILE A 320 5.37 -18.34 -0.92
CA ILE A 320 5.17 -16.92 -1.17
C ILE A 320 5.31 -16.58 -2.66
N VAL A 321 6.37 -17.04 -3.32
CA VAL A 321 6.61 -16.81 -4.76
C VAL A 321 5.48 -17.39 -5.60
N ILE A 322 5.03 -18.62 -5.28
CA ILE A 322 3.90 -19.26 -5.97
C ILE A 322 2.62 -18.44 -5.81
N GLY A 323 2.29 -18.02 -4.58
CA GLY A 323 1.09 -17.22 -4.33
C GLY A 323 1.11 -15.87 -5.05
N LEU A 324 2.26 -15.18 -5.06
CA LEU A 324 2.46 -13.94 -5.81
C LEU A 324 2.27 -14.14 -7.32
N TYR A 325 2.77 -15.24 -7.88
CA TYR A 325 2.57 -15.58 -9.29
C TYR A 325 1.08 -15.69 -9.64
N PHE A 326 0.28 -16.39 -8.83
CA PHE A 326 -1.16 -16.52 -9.05
C PHE A 326 -1.88 -15.16 -9.01
N VAL A 327 -1.52 -14.28 -8.08
CA VAL A 327 -2.11 -12.94 -8.00
C VAL A 327 -1.76 -12.10 -9.24
N LEU A 328 -0.48 -12.08 -9.64
CA LEU A 328 -0.02 -11.33 -10.80
C LEU A 328 -0.67 -11.85 -12.09
N TRP A 329 -0.78 -13.17 -12.23
CA TRP A 329 -1.46 -13.81 -13.35
C TRP A 329 -2.95 -13.48 -13.39
N GLY A 330 -3.64 -13.53 -12.24
CA GLY A 330 -5.04 -13.12 -12.12
C GLY A 330 -5.25 -11.68 -12.58
N LYS A 331 -4.42 -10.74 -12.10
CA LYS A 331 -4.52 -9.33 -12.49
C LYS A 331 -4.18 -9.08 -13.97
N SER A 332 -3.17 -9.77 -14.51
CA SER A 332 -2.84 -9.69 -15.93
C SER A 332 -3.98 -10.19 -16.80
N SER A 333 -4.63 -11.29 -16.38
CA SER A 333 -5.76 -11.89 -17.09
C SER A 333 -7.01 -11.02 -17.03
N GLU A 334 -7.29 -10.38 -15.89
CA GLU A 334 -8.39 -9.42 -15.72
C GLU A 334 -8.25 -8.23 -16.69
N LYS A 335 -7.05 -7.64 -16.78
CA LYS A 335 -6.79 -6.54 -17.73
C LYS A 335 -6.99 -6.95 -19.19
N LYS A 336 -6.53 -8.16 -19.56
CA LYS A 336 -6.72 -8.70 -20.92
C LYS A 336 -8.19 -8.95 -21.23
N ALA A 337 -8.97 -9.41 -20.26
CA ALA A 337 -10.40 -9.61 -20.41
C ALA A 337 -11.14 -8.28 -20.60
N ALA A 338 -10.80 -7.25 -19.81
CA ALA A 338 -11.35 -5.91 -19.97
C ALA A 338 -11.06 -5.32 -21.36
N SER A 339 -9.79 -5.35 -21.81
CA SER A 339 -9.43 -4.84 -23.14
C SER A 339 -10.13 -5.58 -24.28
N ARG A 340 -10.40 -6.88 -24.10
CA ARG A 340 -11.10 -7.68 -25.11
C ARG A 340 -12.58 -7.31 -25.17
N ASN A 341 -13.21 -7.06 -24.02
CA ASN A 341 -14.60 -6.60 -23.97
C ASN A 341 -14.74 -5.21 -24.60
N ASP A 342 -13.84 -4.27 -24.29
CA ASP A 342 -13.85 -2.92 -24.89
C ASP A 342 -13.73 -2.98 -26.42
N GLN A 343 -12.79 -3.79 -26.94
CA GLN A 343 -12.64 -4.00 -28.39
C GLN A 343 -13.87 -4.64 -29.04
N GLN A 344 -14.56 -5.54 -28.33
CA GLN A 344 -15.76 -6.21 -28.84
C GLN A 344 -16.97 -5.26 -28.82
N GLN A 345 -17.01 -4.32 -27.89
CA GLN A 345 -18.03 -3.28 -27.78
C GLN A 345 -17.85 -2.21 -28.87
N ASP A 346 -16.61 -1.76 -29.12
CA ASP A 346 -16.27 -0.86 -30.23
C ASP A 346 -16.64 -1.46 -31.60
N GLN A 347 -16.45 -2.77 -31.79
CA GLN A 347 -16.83 -3.46 -33.04
C GLN A 347 -18.34 -3.57 -33.22
N LEU A 348 -19.12 -3.71 -32.14
CA LEU A 348 -20.58 -3.73 -32.20
C LEU A 348 -21.16 -2.34 -32.50
N GLU A 349 -20.55 -1.28 -31.94
CA GLU A 349 -20.93 0.10 -32.23
C GLU A 349 -20.57 0.52 -33.67
N GLN A 350 -19.43 0.07 -34.21
CA GLN A 350 -19.05 0.33 -35.61
C GLN A 350 -19.81 -0.56 -36.61
N GLY A 351 -20.15 -1.80 -36.24
CA GLY A 351 -20.95 -2.72 -37.06
C GLY A 351 -22.44 -2.37 -37.12
N GLY A 352 -22.95 -1.62 -36.14
CA GLY A 352 -24.33 -1.10 -36.12
C GLY A 352 -24.59 0.10 -37.03
N GLY A 353 -23.55 0.72 -37.59
CA GLY A 353 -23.65 1.87 -38.51
C GLY A 353 -24.06 1.52 -39.95
N GLY A 354 -24.29 0.25 -40.27
CA GLY A 354 -24.66 -0.22 -41.63
C GLY A 354 -26.10 0.08 -42.07
N GLY A 355 -26.89 0.81 -41.26
CA GLY A 355 -28.31 1.07 -41.53
C GLY A 355 -28.61 2.07 -42.66
N ASP A 356 -27.60 2.80 -43.18
CA ASP A 356 -27.84 3.86 -44.17
C ASP A 356 -27.75 3.39 -45.63
N MET A 357 -27.28 2.15 -45.88
CA MET A 357 -27.15 1.62 -47.24
C MET A 357 -28.43 0.99 -47.80
N THR A 358 -29.47 0.81 -46.97
CA THR A 358 -30.78 0.29 -47.42
C THR A 358 -31.73 1.39 -47.83
N ARG A 359 -31.47 2.66 -47.47
CA ARG A 359 -32.28 3.81 -47.90
C ARG A 359 -32.05 4.24 -49.35
N HIS A 360 -30.95 3.80 -49.96
CA HIS A 360 -30.59 4.16 -51.33
C HIS A 360 -31.02 3.13 -52.39
N LEU A 361 -31.62 2.01 -51.97
CA LEU A 361 -32.02 0.89 -52.86
C LEU A 361 -33.54 0.65 -52.93
N LEU A 362 -34.34 1.37 -52.12
CA LEU A 362 -35.80 1.29 -52.15
C LEU A 362 -36.40 2.70 -52.15
N GLY A 363 -36.52 3.30 -53.34
CA GLY A 363 -37.19 4.59 -53.49
C GLY A 363 -36.94 5.24 -54.84
N GLY A 364 -37.30 4.55 -55.92
CA GLY A 364 -37.47 5.17 -57.22
C GLY A 364 -38.80 5.95 -57.24
N ASP A 365 -38.70 7.19 -57.71
CA ASP A 365 -39.66 7.98 -58.49
C ASP A 365 -41.16 7.93 -58.13
N ASP A 366 -41.68 9.08 -57.70
CA ASP A 366 -42.84 9.69 -58.38
C ASP A 366 -42.89 11.19 -58.11
N GLY A 367 -43.01 11.97 -59.18
CA GLY A 367 -43.00 13.43 -59.17
C GLY A 367 -44.31 14.08 -58.75
N GLY A 368 -44.26 15.40 -58.53
CA GLY A 368 -45.47 16.21 -58.36
C GLY A 368 -45.20 17.55 -57.71
N ALA A 369 -45.30 18.60 -58.51
CA ALA A 369 -45.16 20.01 -58.14
C ALA A 369 -46.15 20.48 -57.07
N SER A 370 -45.76 21.48 -56.26
CA SER A 370 -46.39 22.81 -56.26
C SER A 370 -45.81 23.71 -55.16
N ALA A 371 -45.59 24.97 -55.55
CA ALA A 371 -45.16 26.10 -54.75
C ALA A 371 -46.11 26.46 -53.59
N LYS A 372 -45.59 27.10 -52.54
CA LYS A 372 -45.77 28.54 -52.28
C LYS A 372 -45.03 29.03 -51.03
N ASP A 373 -44.67 30.31 -51.12
CA ASP A 373 -43.95 31.20 -50.22
C ASP A 373 -44.48 31.28 -48.78
N GLU A 374 -43.57 31.52 -47.81
CA GLU A 374 -43.70 32.63 -46.84
C GLU A 374 -42.39 32.92 -46.07
N GLU A 375 -41.78 34.05 -46.45
CA GLU A 375 -41.16 35.13 -45.65
C GLU A 375 -40.25 34.91 -44.40
N ALA A 376 -39.06 35.54 -44.52
CA ALA A 376 -38.19 36.26 -43.57
C ALA A 376 -38.50 36.23 -42.05
N THR A 377 -37.53 36.16 -41.12
CA THR A 377 -36.39 37.09 -40.89
C THR A 377 -35.51 36.53 -39.75
N PRO A 378 -34.19 36.84 -39.65
CA PRO A 378 -33.32 36.37 -38.57
C PRO A 378 -33.27 37.35 -37.40
N ALA A 379 -33.12 36.85 -36.17
CA ALA A 379 -32.81 37.66 -34.99
C ALA A 379 -31.63 37.07 -34.21
N ILE A 380 -30.66 37.96 -34.02
CA ILE A 380 -29.43 37.89 -33.22
C ILE A 380 -29.78 38.12 -31.74
N ASP A 381 -29.17 37.37 -30.81
CA ASP A 381 -28.56 37.88 -29.56
C ASP A 381 -27.95 36.69 -28.77
N LEU A 382 -26.64 36.58 -28.56
CA LEU A 382 -25.72 37.32 -27.67
C LEU A 382 -25.60 36.65 -26.27
N MET A 383 -24.32 36.55 -25.87
CA MET A 383 -23.76 36.02 -24.63
C MET A 383 -24.47 36.43 -23.34
N ALA A 384 -24.48 35.48 -22.39
CA ALA A 384 -24.14 35.71 -20.99
C ALA A 384 -23.45 34.45 -20.42
#